data_AF-A0A2D7BPQ0-F1
#
_entry.id   AF-A0A2D7BPQ0-F1
#
_cell.length_a   1.000
_cell.length_b   1.000
_cell.length_c   1.000
_cell.angle_alpha   90.00
_cell.angle_beta   90.00
_cell.angle_gamma   90.00
#
_symmetry.space_group_name_H-M   'P 1'
#
loop_
_entity.id
_entity.type
_entity.pdbx_description
1 polymer ?
#
loop_
_entity_poly.entity_id
_entity_poly.type
_entity_poly.pdbx_seq_one_letter_code
_entity_poly.pdbx_strand_id
1 'polypeptide(L)'
;MTWAPIFYVSSQDFEGDIKSLKTVFSQFEKQIHQKDGYRFSPEADFAMGWWFYTIYVKIGFIKELVEYNHTRDPKIKDEKAILKIIQNYLKMQKSKARIKFDRDKPMLGGYWHWLLR
;
A
#
# COMPACT_ATOMS: atom_id res chain seq x y z
N MET A 1 -16.18 3.59 8.81
CA MET A 1 -15.07 2.85 8.14
C MET A 1 -13.78 3.17 8.86
N THR A 2 -13.04 2.17 9.29
CA THR A 2 -11.82 2.33 10.10
C THR A 2 -10.59 2.52 9.21
N TRP A 3 -9.81 3.56 9.48
CA TRP A 3 -8.49 3.77 8.88
C TRP A 3 -7.45 2.96 9.63
N ALA A 4 -6.56 2.30 8.92
CA ALA A 4 -5.44 1.56 9.50
C ALA A 4 -4.11 2.03 8.91
N PRO A 5 -3.05 2.20 9.72
CA PRO A 5 -1.70 2.41 9.20
C PRO A 5 -1.21 1.08 8.61
N ILE A 6 -1.34 0.93 7.29
CA ILE A 6 -0.99 -0.34 6.62
C ILE A 6 0.46 -0.31 6.18
N PHE A 7 0.91 0.80 5.57
CA PHE A 7 2.24 0.88 4.99
C PHE A 7 3.07 1.98 5.62
N TYR A 8 4.36 1.71 5.75
CA TYR A 8 5.37 2.67 6.17
C TYR A 8 6.38 2.83 5.04
N VAL A 9 6.70 4.09 4.73
CA VAL A 9 7.59 4.45 3.63
C VAL A 9 8.80 5.18 4.17
N SER A 10 9.97 4.83 3.64
CA SER A 10 11.20 5.60 3.75
C SER A 10 11.65 6.02 2.35
N SER A 11 11.86 7.31 2.11
CA SER A 11 12.14 7.90 0.81
C SER A 11 13.31 8.89 0.88
N GLN A 12 14.20 8.91 -0.13
CA GLN A 12 15.21 9.96 -0.29
C GLN A 12 14.75 11.09 -1.22
N ASP A 13 13.78 10.82 -2.08
CA ASP A 13 13.16 11.77 -3.00
C ASP A 13 11.66 11.88 -2.68
N PHE A 14 11.35 12.66 -1.65
CA PHE A 14 10.00 12.75 -1.11
C PHE A 14 8.96 13.15 -2.15
N GLU A 15 9.26 14.18 -2.95
CA GLU A 15 8.33 14.71 -3.96
C GLU A 15 8.08 13.73 -5.10
N GLY A 16 9.15 13.08 -5.60
CA GLY A 16 9.03 12.05 -6.63
C GLY A 16 8.25 10.84 -6.12
N ASP A 17 8.65 10.31 -4.96
CA ASP A 17 8.11 9.07 -4.41
C ASP A 17 6.65 9.22 -3.97
N ILE A 18 6.28 10.35 -3.36
CA ILE A 18 4.88 10.59 -2.97
C ILE A 18 3.98 10.70 -4.20
N LYS A 19 4.47 11.27 -5.31
CA LYS A 19 3.72 11.35 -6.57
C LYS A 19 3.55 9.97 -7.20
N SER A 20 4.59 9.15 -7.20
CA SER A 20 4.52 7.75 -7.66
C SER A 20 3.54 6.92 -6.82
N LEU A 21 3.58 7.06 -5.50
CA LEU A 21 2.64 6.38 -4.60
C LEU A 21 1.20 6.86 -4.83
N LYS A 22 0.96 8.17 -4.89
CA LYS A 22 -0.37 8.73 -5.26
C LYS A 22 -0.89 8.12 -6.56
N THR A 23 -0.02 7.95 -7.55
CA THR A 23 -0.39 7.37 -8.84
C THR A 23 -0.85 5.93 -8.70
N VAL A 24 -0.08 5.07 -8.02
CA VAL A 24 -0.43 3.66 -7.78
C VAL A 24 -1.73 3.52 -6.99
N PHE A 25 -1.87 4.25 -5.89
CA PHE A 25 -3.06 4.13 -5.07
C PHE A 25 -4.31 4.67 -5.79
N SER A 26 -4.17 5.72 -6.60
CA SER A 26 -5.27 6.19 -7.47
C SER A 26 -5.62 5.17 -8.56
N GLN A 27 -4.67 4.36 -9.03
CA GLN A 27 -4.96 3.25 -9.93
C GLN A 27 -5.72 2.13 -9.22
N PHE A 28 -5.36 1.81 -7.98
CA PHE A 28 -6.12 0.86 -7.17
C PHE A 28 -7.56 1.32 -6.92
N GLU A 29 -7.78 2.60 -6.60
CA GLU A 29 -9.11 3.20 -6.50
C GLU A 29 -9.94 3.02 -7.77
N LYS A 30 -9.35 3.29 -8.94
CA LYS A 30 -10.01 3.07 -10.23
C LYS A 30 -10.30 1.58 -10.48
N GLN A 31 -9.39 0.71 -10.08
CA GLN A 31 -9.49 -0.73 -10.31
C GLN A 31 -10.69 -1.37 -9.59
N ILE A 32 -10.98 -0.93 -8.36
CA ILE A 32 -12.10 -1.44 -7.55
C ILE A 32 -13.28 -0.47 -7.45
N HIS A 33 -13.31 0.57 -8.29
CA HIS A 33 -14.38 1.59 -8.32
C HIS A 33 -14.66 2.26 -6.96
N GLN A 34 -13.65 2.35 -6.10
CA GLN A 34 -13.75 2.98 -4.77
C GLN A 34 -12.99 4.30 -4.72
N LYS A 35 -13.51 5.28 -3.99
CA LYS A 35 -12.87 6.59 -3.77
C LYS A 35 -12.41 6.75 -2.32
N ASP A 36 -11.37 7.57 -2.14
CA ASP A 36 -10.80 7.93 -0.85
C ASP A 36 -10.41 6.69 -0.02
N GLY A 37 -9.80 5.70 -0.68
CA GLY A 37 -9.38 4.43 -0.10
C GLY A 37 -8.14 4.52 0.78
N TYR A 38 -7.33 5.55 0.55
CA TYR A 38 -6.03 5.77 1.19
C TYR A 38 -5.83 7.25 1.54
N ARG A 39 -4.92 7.52 2.47
CA ARG A 39 -4.40 8.86 2.76
C ARG A 39 -2.98 8.75 3.29
N PHE A 40 -2.14 9.73 2.98
CA PHE A 40 -0.82 9.85 3.60
C PHE A 40 -0.95 10.49 4.98
N SER A 41 -0.02 10.16 5.87
CA SER A 41 0.19 10.92 7.08
C SER A 41 0.36 12.41 6.74
N PRO A 42 -0.30 13.32 7.47
CA PRO A 42 -0.08 14.76 7.29
C PRO A 42 1.34 15.16 7.71
N GLU A 43 1.97 14.34 8.54
CA GLU A 43 3.33 14.52 9.06
C GLU A 43 4.28 13.51 8.41
N ALA A 44 5.46 13.99 8.04
CA ALA A 44 6.57 13.16 7.60
C ALA A 44 7.82 13.55 8.41
N ASP A 45 8.51 12.55 8.94
CA ASP A 45 9.74 12.76 9.69
C ASP A 45 10.94 12.76 8.75
N PHE A 46 11.86 13.69 8.95
CA PHE A 46 13.12 13.73 8.20
C PHE A 46 14.29 13.39 9.12
N ALA A 47 15.02 12.31 8.80
CA ALA A 47 16.21 11.91 9.53
C ALA A 47 17.26 11.31 8.60
N MET A 48 18.53 11.68 8.79
CA MET A 48 19.69 11.15 8.05
C MET A 48 19.52 11.17 6.51
N GLY A 49 18.89 12.20 5.95
CA GLY A 49 18.67 12.29 4.51
C GLY A 49 17.51 11.43 3.98
N TRP A 50 16.64 10.94 4.85
CA TRP A 50 15.45 10.16 4.52
C TRP A 50 14.20 10.78 5.11
N TRP A 51 13.13 10.74 4.33
CA TRP A 51 11.77 11.04 4.73
C TRP A 51 11.04 9.77 5.11
N PHE A 52 10.32 9.82 6.23
CA PHE A 52 9.58 8.71 6.78
C PHE A 52 8.12 9.10 6.96
N TYR A 53 7.20 8.29 6.45
CA TYR A 53 5.78 8.58 6.55
C TYR A 53 4.93 7.31 6.42
N THR A 54 3.75 7.37 7.05
CA THR A 54 2.78 6.28 7.06
C THR A 54 1.69 6.52 6.00
N ILE A 55 1.26 5.46 5.33
CA ILE A 55 0.08 5.45 4.47
C ILE A 55 -1.03 4.73 5.22
N TYR A 56 -2.10 5.48 5.48
CA TYR A 56 -3.32 4.95 6.06
C TYR A 56 -4.24 4.48 4.95
N VAL A 57 -4.82 3.30 5.14
CA VAL A 57 -5.73 2.69 4.16
C VAL A 57 -7.00 2.27 4.89
N LYS A 58 -8.15 2.44 4.24
CA LYS A 58 -9.41 1.91 4.77
C LYS A 58 -9.37 0.38 4.74
N ILE A 59 -9.77 -0.26 5.84
CA ILE A 59 -9.79 -1.73 5.91
C ILE A 59 -10.64 -2.35 4.80
N GLY A 60 -11.79 -1.77 4.48
CA GLY A 60 -12.64 -2.24 3.37
C GLY A 60 -11.93 -2.14 2.02
N PHE A 61 -11.17 -1.06 1.79
CA PHE A 61 -10.45 -0.84 0.54
C PHE A 61 -9.36 -1.88 0.30
N ILE A 62 -8.50 -2.11 1.29
CA ILE A 62 -7.44 -3.11 1.13
C ILE A 62 -8.04 -4.51 0.97
N LYS A 63 -9.20 -4.77 1.60
CA LYS A 63 -9.87 -6.05 1.47
C LYS A 63 -10.38 -6.30 0.06
N GLU A 64 -11.19 -5.37 -0.44
CA GLU A 64 -11.76 -5.42 -1.77
C GLU A 64 -10.67 -5.45 -2.85
N LEU A 65 -9.56 -4.73 -2.63
CA LEU A 65 -8.41 -4.77 -3.52
C LEU A 65 -7.77 -6.16 -3.58
N VAL A 66 -7.56 -6.84 -2.45
CA VAL A 66 -7.01 -8.20 -2.43
C VAL A 66 -7.98 -9.18 -3.10
N GLU A 67 -9.27 -9.12 -2.74
CA GLU A 67 -10.31 -9.99 -3.29
C GLU A 67 -10.44 -9.81 -4.81
N TYR A 68 -10.52 -8.57 -5.29
CA TYR A 68 -10.55 -8.27 -6.72
C TYR A 68 -9.34 -8.83 -7.45
N ASN A 69 -8.13 -8.61 -6.91
CA ASN A 69 -6.91 -9.12 -7.54
C ASN A 69 -6.84 -10.66 -7.50
N HIS A 70 -7.38 -11.29 -6.45
CA HIS A 70 -7.49 -12.74 -6.36
C HIS A 70 -8.40 -13.33 -7.45
N THR A 71 -9.52 -12.66 -7.78
CA THR A 71 -10.40 -13.11 -8.88
C THR A 71 -9.70 -13.15 -10.25
N ARG A 72 -8.64 -12.36 -10.42
CA ARG A 72 -7.85 -12.27 -11.66
C ARG A 72 -6.62 -13.17 -11.64
N ASP A 73 -5.95 -13.25 -10.50
CA ASP A 73 -4.81 -14.12 -10.27
C ASP A 73 -4.95 -14.82 -8.89
N PRO A 74 -5.33 -16.11 -8.87
CA PRO A 74 -5.48 -16.88 -7.63
C PRO A 74 -4.22 -16.97 -6.75
N LYS A 75 -3.04 -16.59 -7.27
CA LYS A 75 -1.80 -16.49 -6.49
C LYS A 75 -1.82 -15.31 -5.52
N ILE A 76 -2.67 -14.32 -5.74
CA ILE A 76 -2.82 -13.16 -4.86
C ILE A 76 -3.70 -13.57 -3.69
N LYS A 77 -3.06 -13.87 -2.54
CA LYS A 77 -3.75 -14.42 -1.38
C LYS A 77 -3.81 -13.49 -0.17
N ASP A 78 -3.06 -12.39 -0.14
CA ASP A 78 -3.04 -11.49 0.99
C ASP A 78 -2.51 -10.09 0.62
N GLU A 79 -2.45 -9.20 1.62
CA GLU A 79 -1.91 -7.84 1.51
C GLU A 79 -0.44 -7.81 1.09
N LYS A 80 0.33 -8.89 1.26
CA LYS A 80 1.74 -8.93 0.82
C LYS A 80 1.83 -8.86 -0.70
N ALA A 81 0.85 -9.41 -1.41
CA ALA A 81 0.78 -9.28 -2.85
C ALA A 81 0.61 -7.81 -3.26
N ILE A 82 -0.27 -7.07 -2.58
CA ILE A 82 -0.47 -5.63 -2.82
C ILE A 82 0.81 -4.85 -2.51
N LEU A 83 1.46 -5.14 -1.37
CA LEU A 83 2.77 -4.55 -1.05
C LEU A 83 3.78 -4.79 -2.18
N LYS A 84 3.84 -6.01 -2.70
CA LYS A 84 4.75 -6.37 -3.79
C LYS A 84 4.43 -5.64 -5.10
N ILE A 85 3.16 -5.41 -5.41
CA ILE A 85 2.74 -4.60 -6.56
C ILE A 85 3.27 -3.17 -6.41
N ILE A 86 3.11 -2.55 -5.23
CA ILE A 86 3.61 -1.19 -4.96
C ILE A 86 5.14 -1.15 -5.07
N GLN A 87 5.84 -2.12 -4.46
CA GLN A 87 7.31 -2.22 -4.53
C GLN A 87 7.80 -2.37 -5.98
N ASN A 88 7.15 -3.21 -6.78
CA ASN A 88 7.50 -3.37 -8.19
C ASN A 88 7.29 -2.08 -8.97
N TYR A 89 6.21 -1.36 -8.72
CA TYR A 89 5.96 -0.07 -9.36
C TYR A 89 7.05 0.95 -9.02
N LEU A 90 7.41 1.11 -7.74
CA LEU A 90 8.50 2.02 -7.33
C LEU A 90 9.82 1.65 -8.00
N LYS A 91 10.13 0.35 -8.10
CA LYS A 91 11.32 -0.14 -8.81
C LYS A 91 11.29 0.24 -10.30
N MET A 92 10.13 0.15 -10.96
CA MET A 92 9.99 0.58 -12.36
C MET A 92 10.21 2.09 -12.53
N GLN A 93 9.82 2.90 -11.53
CA GLN A 93 10.10 4.34 -11.50
C GLN A 93 11.55 4.67 -11.12
N LYS A 94 12.43 3.66 -10.95
CA LYS A 94 13.81 3.81 -10.47
C LYS A 94 13.91 4.52 -9.11
N SER A 95 12.83 4.47 -8.32
CA SER A 95 12.77 5.03 -6.98
C SER A 95 13.66 4.25 -6.02
N LYS A 96 14.29 4.96 -5.09
CA LYS A 96 15.02 4.37 -3.95
C LYS A 96 14.14 4.19 -2.71
N ALA A 97 12.86 4.57 -2.78
CA ALA A 97 11.94 4.41 -1.67
C ALA A 97 11.82 2.94 -1.28
N ARG A 98 11.66 2.72 0.02
CA ARG A 98 11.32 1.43 0.59
C ARG A 98 9.95 1.56 1.23
N ILE A 99 9.09 0.61 0.90
CA ILE A 99 7.76 0.47 1.51
C ILE A 99 7.67 -0.89 2.18
N LYS A 100 7.18 -0.89 3.43
CA LYS A 100 6.95 -2.08 4.24
C LYS A 100 5.63 -1.96 4.99
N PHE A 101 5.22 -3.01 5.70
CA PHE A 101 4.11 -2.91 6.64
C PHE A 101 4.51 -2.07 7.85
N ASP A 102 3.59 -1.24 8.34
CA ASP A 102 3.81 -0.35 9.49
C ASP A 102 4.26 -1.12 10.75
N ARG A 103 3.63 -2.26 11.03
CA ARG A 103 3.95 -3.14 12.17
C ARG A 103 4.78 -4.37 11.80
N ASP A 104 5.53 -4.29 10.69
CA ASP A 104 6.35 -5.38 10.12
C ASP A 104 5.59 -6.70 9.86
N LYS A 105 4.25 -6.68 9.90
CA LYS A 105 3.35 -7.82 9.64
C LYS A 105 2.10 -7.36 8.88
N PRO A 106 1.53 -8.23 8.02
CA PRO A 106 0.23 -7.96 7.39
C PRO A 106 -0.84 -7.80 8.48
N MET A 107 -1.73 -6.83 8.31
CA MET A 107 -2.76 -6.58 9.31
C MET A 107 -3.86 -7.64 9.25
N LEU A 108 -4.19 -8.12 8.06
CA LEU A 108 -5.30 -9.04 7.81
C LEU A 108 -4.86 -10.46 7.44
N GLY A 109 -3.62 -10.87 7.77
CA GLY A 109 -3.09 -12.17 7.36
C GLY A 109 -4.00 -13.37 7.70
N GLY A 110 -4.67 -13.36 8.87
CA GLY A 110 -5.61 -14.41 9.26
C GLY A 110 -6.97 -14.35 8.55
N TYR A 111 -7.44 -13.17 8.16
CA TYR A 111 -8.72 -12.99 7.43
C TYR A 111 -8.66 -13.70 6.08
N TRP A 112 -7.54 -13.56 5.37
CA TRP A 112 -7.38 -14.11 4.03
C TRP A 112 -7.27 -15.62 3.97
N HIS A 113 -6.61 -16.22 4.97
CA HIS A 113 -6.40 -17.66 5.00
C HIS A 113 -7.72 -18.46 5.06
N TRP A 114 -8.77 -17.86 5.63
CA TRP A 114 -10.10 -18.43 5.66
C TRP A 114 -10.91 -18.12 4.40
N LEU A 115 -10.76 -16.92 3.83
CA LEU A 115 -11.58 -16.43 2.73
C LEU A 115 -11.13 -16.89 1.33
N LEU A 116 -9.82 -17.00 1.08
CA LEU A 116 -9.23 -17.14 -0.27
C LEU A 116 -8.51 -18.49 -0.46
N ARG A 117 -9.18 -19.60 -0.15
CA ARG A 117 -8.60 -20.96 -0.27
C ARG A 117 -8.19 -21.30 -1.71
#